data_AF-A0A0D3KGN1-F1
#
_entry.id   AF-A0A0D3KGN1-F1
#
_cell.length_a   1.000
_cell.length_b   1.000
_cell.length_c   1.000
_cell.angle_alpha   90.00
_cell.angle_beta   90.00
_cell.angle_gamma   90.00
#
_symmetry.space_group_name_H-M   'P 1'
#
loop_
_entity.id
_entity.type
_entity.pdbx_description
1 polymer ?
#
loop_
_entity_poly.entity_id
_entity_poly.type
_entity_poly.pdbx_seq_one_letter_code
_entity_poly.pdbx_strand_id
1 'polypeptide(L)'
;MPPSRPEGKLFASERFLPEATPDVLVMAKGARLDPPRPLARRLASGFPLAALAASSSLTDAQPPGSMGGTYAGNAVSCAAAVATQRGARLRAALGEVAARRGEGVVRDVRGHGCMLGLELAASQPAGTAKRACAARGLLLLNCSVYETLRFIPPLTVAPAEVDEACEVFDAALAEVVA
;
A
#
# COMPACT_ATOMS: atom_id res chain seq x y z
N MET A 1 -17.23 22.30 18.47
CA MET A 1 -15.79 21.98 18.45
C MET A 1 -15.62 20.68 17.68
N PRO A 2 -14.99 20.69 16.49
CA PRO A 2 -14.77 19.45 15.74
C PRO A 2 -13.86 18.52 16.57
N PRO A 3 -14.16 17.21 16.63
CA PRO A 3 -13.35 16.27 17.41
C PRO A 3 -11.91 16.26 16.89
N SER A 4 -10.96 16.27 17.81
CA SER A 4 -9.52 16.23 17.54
C SER A 4 -9.16 15.09 16.58
N ARG A 5 -8.49 15.44 15.47
CA ARG A 5 -8.04 14.52 14.40
C ARG A 5 -7.25 13.35 15.02
N PRO A 6 -7.60 12.07 14.74
CA PRO A 6 -6.83 10.94 15.24
C PRO A 6 -5.39 10.97 14.68
N GLU A 7 -4.43 10.58 15.51
CA GLU A 7 -2.99 10.64 15.21
C GLU A 7 -2.60 9.66 14.08
N GLY A 8 -2.64 10.18 12.86
CA GLY A 8 -1.93 9.66 11.70
C GLY A 8 -2.70 9.88 10.41
N LYS A 9 -1.93 10.08 9.34
CA LYS A 9 -2.44 10.44 8.03
C LYS A 9 -3.08 9.23 7.37
N LEU A 10 -4.25 9.46 6.77
CA LEU A 10 -5.10 8.47 6.13
C LEU A 10 -4.75 8.41 4.66
N PHE A 11 -4.81 9.55 3.98
CA PHE A 11 -4.51 9.61 2.55
C PHE A 11 -3.08 10.07 2.33
N ALA A 12 -2.50 9.61 1.22
CA ALA A 12 -1.20 10.10 0.77
C ALA A 12 -1.22 11.63 0.56
N SER A 13 -2.36 12.19 0.11
CA SER A 13 -2.57 13.64 -0.03
C SER A 13 -2.32 14.39 1.26
N GLU A 14 -2.87 13.94 2.40
CA GLU A 14 -2.63 14.56 3.70
C GLU A 14 -1.14 14.58 4.07
N ARG A 15 -0.36 13.59 3.57
CA ARG A 15 1.07 13.48 3.85
C ARG A 15 1.93 14.36 2.97
N PHE A 16 1.72 14.30 1.68
CA PHE A 16 2.57 14.94 0.68
C PHE A 16 2.10 16.33 0.28
N LEU A 17 0.82 16.63 0.49
CA LEU A 17 0.18 17.89 0.16
C LEU A 17 -0.67 18.37 1.34
N PRO A 18 -0.06 18.71 2.50
CA PRO A 18 -0.80 19.02 3.73
C PRO A 18 -1.72 20.23 3.59
N GLU A 19 -1.38 21.17 2.71
CA GLU A 19 -2.17 22.38 2.40
C GLU A 19 -3.23 22.13 1.31
N ALA A 20 -3.18 20.98 0.62
CA ALA A 20 -4.12 20.69 -0.45
C ALA A 20 -5.34 19.93 0.09
N THR A 21 -6.52 20.51 -0.11
CA THR A 21 -7.80 19.84 0.06
C THR A 21 -8.34 19.47 -1.32
N PRO A 22 -8.25 18.19 -1.75
CA PRO A 22 -8.74 17.81 -3.06
C PRO A 22 -10.26 17.95 -3.15
N ASP A 23 -10.75 18.59 -4.20
CA ASP A 23 -12.19 18.72 -4.47
C ASP A 23 -12.83 17.37 -4.81
N VAL A 24 -12.05 16.46 -5.39
CA VAL A 24 -12.44 15.09 -5.72
C VAL A 24 -11.32 14.13 -5.31
N LEU A 25 -11.69 13.08 -4.58
CA LEU A 25 -10.82 11.99 -4.16
C LEU A 25 -11.37 10.65 -4.64
N VAL A 26 -10.60 9.99 -5.50
CA VAL A 26 -10.96 8.67 -6.06
C VAL A 26 -10.21 7.59 -5.30
N MET A 27 -10.95 6.57 -4.87
CA MET A 27 -10.44 5.52 -4.00
C MET A 27 -10.95 4.17 -4.51
N ALA A 28 -10.17 3.51 -5.35
CA ALA A 28 -10.46 2.15 -5.76
C ALA A 28 -9.80 1.16 -4.80
N LYS A 29 -10.34 -0.06 -4.71
CA LYS A 29 -10.00 -0.96 -3.61
C LYS A 29 -10.39 -0.34 -2.25
N GLY A 30 -11.52 0.44 -2.28
CA GLY A 30 -12.73 0.68 -1.41
C GLY A 30 -12.88 1.60 -0.15
N ALA A 31 -12.68 2.92 -0.10
CA ALA A 31 -12.65 3.70 1.17
C ALA A 31 -13.93 3.72 2.04
N ARG A 32 -13.79 3.82 3.38
CA ARG A 32 -14.83 4.39 4.27
C ARG A 32 -14.53 5.86 4.52
N LEU A 33 -15.47 6.72 4.14
CA LEU A 33 -15.69 8.02 4.75
C LEU A 33 -16.80 7.84 5.77
N ASP A 34 -16.51 8.04 7.04
CA ASP A 34 -17.58 8.10 8.03
C ASP A 34 -17.17 9.08 9.12
N PRO A 35 -17.97 10.10 9.38
CA PRO A 35 -17.73 11.00 10.50
C PRO A 35 -17.94 10.25 11.83
N PRO A 36 -17.15 10.55 12.89
CA PRO A 36 -16.09 11.56 12.95
C PRO A 36 -14.69 11.04 12.57
N ARG A 37 -14.54 9.84 11.99
CA ARG A 37 -13.24 9.21 11.71
C ARG A 37 -13.15 8.68 10.28
N PRO A 38 -12.65 9.48 9.32
CA PRO A 38 -12.14 8.89 8.10
C PRO A 38 -10.99 7.95 8.50
N LEU A 39 -10.92 6.78 7.88
CA LEU A 39 -9.82 5.85 8.09
C LEU A 39 -9.49 5.23 6.75
N ALA A 40 -8.44 5.71 6.11
CA ALA A 40 -7.94 5.10 4.90
C ALA A 40 -7.30 3.76 5.27
N ARG A 41 -7.96 2.69 4.83
CA ARG A 41 -7.51 1.30 4.96
C ARG A 41 -7.22 0.79 3.53
N ARG A 42 -6.62 -0.40 3.35
CA ARG A 42 -6.83 -1.17 2.10
C ARG A 42 -8.20 -1.76 2.23
N LEU A 43 -9.00 -1.69 1.19
CA LEU A 43 -10.40 -1.77 1.45
C LEU A 43 -11.00 -2.98 0.80
N ALA A 44 -11.93 -3.52 1.58
CA ALA A 44 -12.62 -4.75 1.32
C ALA A 44 -11.72 -5.98 1.17
N SER A 45 -10.44 -5.97 1.60
CA SER A 45 -9.56 -7.15 1.71
C SER A 45 -9.59 -8.14 0.52
N GLY A 46 -9.76 -7.64 -0.71
CA GLY A 46 -9.85 -8.45 -1.93
C GLY A 46 -11.20 -8.39 -2.66
N PHE A 47 -12.26 -7.89 -2.02
CA PHE A 47 -13.56 -7.68 -2.65
C PHE A 47 -13.59 -6.40 -3.51
N PRO A 48 -14.41 -6.37 -4.59
CA PRO A 48 -14.53 -5.21 -5.44
C PRO A 48 -15.26 -4.08 -4.70
N LEU A 49 -14.58 -2.96 -4.52
CA LEU A 49 -15.15 -1.73 -3.98
C LEU A 49 -14.36 -0.53 -4.48
N ALA A 50 -15.07 0.52 -4.88
CA ALA A 50 -14.51 1.82 -5.18
C ALA A 50 -15.38 2.89 -4.55
N ALA A 51 -14.78 4.01 -4.16
CA ALA A 51 -15.43 5.17 -3.61
C ALA A 51 -14.94 6.41 -4.36
N LEU A 52 -15.86 7.30 -4.67
CA LEU A 52 -15.58 8.65 -5.13
C LEU A 52 -16.12 9.59 -4.06
N ALA A 53 -15.24 10.43 -3.53
CA ALA A 53 -15.60 11.47 -2.60
C ALA A 53 -15.41 12.80 -3.30
N ALA A 54 -16.40 13.67 -3.22
CA ALA A 54 -16.31 15.02 -3.74
C ALA A 54 -16.88 16.01 -2.72
N SER A 55 -16.56 17.28 -2.87
CA SER A 55 -17.16 18.34 -2.07
C SER A 55 -18.69 18.36 -2.21
N SER A 56 -19.39 18.84 -1.18
CA SER A 56 -20.86 18.91 -1.20
C SER A 56 -21.38 19.74 -2.37
N SER A 57 -20.70 20.83 -2.72
CA SER A 57 -21.07 21.64 -3.89
C SER A 57 -21.04 20.86 -5.21
N LEU A 58 -20.18 19.85 -5.34
CA LEU A 58 -20.09 18.99 -6.52
C LEU A 58 -21.11 17.84 -6.47
N THR A 59 -21.31 17.22 -5.31
CA THR A 59 -22.28 16.12 -5.16
C THR A 59 -23.72 16.60 -5.21
N ASP A 60 -24.03 17.76 -4.62
CA ASP A 60 -25.39 18.30 -4.53
C ASP A 60 -25.88 18.88 -5.85
N ALA A 61 -24.94 19.21 -6.76
CA ALA A 61 -25.24 19.61 -8.13
C ALA A 61 -25.67 18.43 -9.03
N GLN A 62 -25.51 17.19 -8.57
CA GLN A 62 -25.85 16.01 -9.36
C GLN A 62 -27.35 15.69 -9.27
N PRO A 63 -28.06 15.50 -10.41
CA PRO A 63 -29.47 15.15 -10.37
C PRO A 63 -29.66 13.73 -9.78
N PRO A 64 -30.79 13.45 -9.11
CA PRO A 64 -31.09 12.11 -8.61
C PRO A 64 -30.98 11.04 -9.70
N GLY A 65 -30.30 9.93 -9.40
CA GLY A 65 -30.07 8.82 -10.34
C GLY A 65 -28.89 9.00 -11.29
N SER A 66 -28.19 10.13 -11.27
CA SER A 66 -26.94 10.35 -12.04
C SER A 66 -25.78 9.47 -11.58
N MET A 67 -25.78 9.07 -10.32
CA MET A 67 -24.81 8.15 -9.71
C MET A 67 -25.53 6.86 -9.32
N GLY A 68 -25.01 5.72 -9.79
CA GLY A 68 -25.61 4.43 -9.50
C GLY A 68 -24.74 3.26 -9.94
N GLY A 69 -25.24 2.05 -9.70
CA GLY A 69 -24.61 0.80 -10.11
C GLY A 69 -25.21 -0.36 -9.32
N THR A 70 -25.49 -1.47 -10.00
CA THR A 70 -26.18 -2.64 -9.41
C THR A 70 -25.47 -3.19 -8.17
N TYR A 71 -24.14 -3.09 -8.13
CA TYR A 71 -23.30 -3.58 -7.02
C TYR A 71 -22.64 -2.45 -6.22
N ALA A 72 -23.06 -1.19 -6.44
CA ALA A 72 -22.53 -0.05 -5.71
C ALA A 72 -22.88 -0.18 -4.22
N GLY A 73 -21.86 -0.11 -3.35
CA GLY A 73 -22.06 -0.15 -1.89
C GLY A 73 -22.49 -1.50 -1.31
N ASN A 74 -22.15 -2.63 -1.96
CA ASN A 74 -22.55 -3.94 -1.44
C ASN A 74 -22.06 -4.19 0.01
N ALA A 75 -22.93 -4.78 0.84
CA ALA A 75 -22.71 -4.89 2.28
C ALA A 75 -21.48 -5.73 2.67
N VAL A 76 -21.16 -6.76 1.89
CA VAL A 76 -20.02 -7.66 2.14
C VAL A 76 -18.69 -6.92 1.94
N SER A 77 -18.56 -6.17 0.84
CA SER A 77 -17.41 -5.33 0.57
C SER A 77 -17.23 -4.25 1.64
N CYS A 78 -18.33 -3.64 2.11
CA CYS A 78 -18.30 -2.62 3.16
C CYS A 78 -17.81 -3.18 4.51
N ALA A 79 -18.26 -4.37 4.90
CA ALA A 79 -17.83 -5.03 6.14
C ALA A 79 -16.33 -5.39 6.12
N ALA A 80 -15.84 -5.92 4.99
CA ALA A 80 -14.44 -6.30 4.83
C ALA A 80 -13.46 -5.09 4.90
N ALA A 81 -13.95 -3.86 4.75
CA ALA A 81 -13.13 -2.65 4.83
C ALA A 81 -12.77 -2.21 6.27
N VAL A 82 -13.31 -2.84 7.32
CA VAL A 82 -13.21 -2.35 8.71
C VAL A 82 -11.94 -2.79 9.47
N ALA A 83 -11.23 -3.83 9.03
CA ALA A 83 -10.14 -4.47 9.81
C ALA A 83 -8.75 -4.27 9.18
N THR A 84 -7.88 -3.45 9.80
CA THR A 84 -6.55 -3.10 9.22
C THR A 84 -5.61 -2.38 10.21
N GLN A 85 -4.33 -2.76 10.28
CA GLN A 85 -3.29 -2.19 11.15
C GLN A 85 -2.10 -1.62 10.34
N ARG A 86 -1.14 -0.91 11.00
CA ARG A 86 -0.09 -0.09 10.36
C ARG A 86 1.25 -0.83 10.17
N GLY A 87 1.85 -0.68 8.99
CA GLY A 87 3.08 -1.37 8.54
C GLY A 87 4.42 -0.67 8.81
N ALA A 88 4.72 -0.26 10.04
CA ALA A 88 6.02 0.37 10.34
C ALA A 88 7.21 -0.61 10.24
N ARG A 89 7.01 -1.89 10.59
CA ARG A 89 8.08 -2.91 10.65
C ARG A 89 8.72 -3.20 9.29
N LEU A 90 7.93 -3.26 8.23
CA LEU A 90 8.40 -3.64 6.89
C LEU A 90 9.48 -2.71 6.35
N ARG A 91 9.37 -1.40 6.61
CA ARG A 91 10.40 -0.44 6.15
C ARG A 91 11.72 -0.65 6.87
N ALA A 92 11.68 -0.91 8.18
CA ALA A 92 12.87 -1.17 8.96
C ALA A 92 13.58 -2.45 8.46
N ALA A 93 12.83 -3.55 8.32
CA ALA A 93 13.38 -4.83 7.88
C ALA A 93 13.98 -4.76 6.47
N LEU A 94 13.34 -4.07 5.51
CA LEU A 94 13.92 -3.86 4.18
C LEU A 94 15.16 -2.95 4.21
N GLY A 95 15.21 -1.98 5.12
CA GLY A 95 16.39 -1.15 5.34
C GLY A 95 17.58 -1.95 5.86
N GLU A 96 17.33 -2.93 6.74
CA GLU A 96 18.36 -3.85 7.21
C GLU A 96 18.91 -4.74 6.09
N VAL A 97 18.03 -5.25 5.20
CA VAL A 97 18.47 -6.01 4.00
C VAL A 97 19.33 -5.13 3.09
N ALA A 98 18.89 -3.89 2.83
CA ALA A 98 19.65 -2.95 2.01
C ALA A 98 21.04 -2.67 2.60
N ALA A 99 21.13 -2.46 3.91
CA ALA A 99 22.39 -2.24 4.60
C ALA A 99 23.33 -3.46 4.52
N ARG A 100 22.80 -4.70 4.62
CA ARG A 100 23.60 -5.92 4.49
C ARG A 100 24.13 -6.14 3.07
N ARG A 101 23.36 -5.78 2.05
CA ARG A 101 23.72 -6.01 0.63
C ARG A 101 24.57 -4.90 0.03
N GLY A 102 24.45 -3.69 0.57
CA GLY A 102 25.18 -2.51 0.12
C GLY A 102 24.59 -1.88 -1.15
N GLU A 103 25.04 -0.66 -1.41
CA GLU A 103 24.50 0.20 -2.48
C GLU A 103 24.75 -0.33 -3.90
N GLY A 104 25.76 -1.21 -4.06
CA GLY A 104 26.04 -1.88 -5.33
C GLY A 104 24.98 -2.90 -5.75
N VAL A 105 24.10 -3.28 -4.83
CA VAL A 105 23.03 -4.27 -5.04
C VAL A 105 21.66 -3.63 -4.85
N VAL A 106 21.47 -2.91 -3.74
CA VAL A 106 20.22 -2.22 -3.41
C VAL A 106 20.46 -0.72 -3.48
N ARG A 107 19.85 -0.04 -4.45
CA ARG A 107 20.04 1.41 -4.64
C ARG A 107 19.16 2.25 -3.73
N ASP A 108 17.94 1.81 -3.48
CA ASP A 108 16.96 2.61 -2.75
C ASP A 108 15.85 1.75 -2.12
N VAL A 109 15.35 2.21 -0.97
CA VAL A 109 14.16 1.69 -0.30
C VAL A 109 13.21 2.85 -0.01
N ARG A 110 12.10 2.89 -0.76
CA ARG A 110 11.15 4.02 -0.77
C ARG A 110 9.71 3.57 -0.54
N GLY A 111 8.85 4.53 -0.23
CA GLY A 111 7.42 4.31 0.05
C GLY A 111 7.07 4.42 1.54
N HIS A 112 5.83 4.11 1.89
CA HIS A 112 5.32 4.28 3.26
C HIS A 112 4.37 3.16 3.69
N GLY A 113 4.40 2.84 4.98
CA GLY A 113 3.58 1.78 5.56
C GLY A 113 3.87 0.44 4.89
N CYS A 114 2.81 -0.33 4.58
CA CYS A 114 2.91 -1.58 3.85
C CYS A 114 2.95 -1.39 2.32
N MET A 115 3.33 -0.23 1.78
CA MET A 115 3.55 -0.05 0.35
C MET A 115 4.96 0.49 0.13
N LEU A 116 5.90 -0.43 -0.09
CA LEU A 116 7.31 -0.12 -0.24
C LEU A 116 7.82 -0.65 -1.59
N GLY A 117 8.74 0.11 -2.18
CA GLY A 117 9.52 -0.29 -3.33
C GLY A 117 10.98 -0.39 -2.91
N LEU A 118 11.63 -1.49 -3.28
CA LEU A 118 13.06 -1.67 -3.16
C LEU A 118 13.64 -1.74 -4.56
N GLU A 119 14.55 -0.83 -4.88
CA GLU A 119 15.21 -0.75 -6.17
C GLU A 119 16.57 -1.42 -6.11
N LEU A 120 16.79 -2.34 -7.04
CA LEU A 120 18.07 -3.00 -7.25
C LEU A 120 18.92 -2.21 -8.24
N ALA A 121 20.22 -2.44 -8.20
CA ALA A 121 21.14 -1.92 -9.21
C ALA A 121 20.74 -2.41 -10.61
N ALA A 122 21.01 -1.62 -11.64
CA ALA A 122 20.67 -1.99 -13.03
C ALA A 122 21.36 -3.28 -13.50
N SER A 123 22.50 -3.64 -12.89
CA SER A 123 23.19 -4.91 -13.09
C SER A 123 22.48 -6.11 -12.46
N GLN A 124 21.44 -5.89 -11.66
CA GLN A 124 20.72 -6.91 -10.89
C GLN A 124 19.24 -6.93 -11.29
N PRO A 125 18.85 -7.75 -12.29
CA PRO A 125 17.47 -7.80 -12.75
C PRO A 125 16.50 -8.22 -11.65
N ALA A 126 15.54 -7.36 -11.32
CA ALA A 126 14.48 -7.62 -10.35
C ALA A 126 13.64 -8.84 -10.73
N GLY A 127 13.53 -9.14 -12.03
CA GLY A 127 12.90 -10.36 -12.52
C GLY A 127 13.57 -11.65 -12.00
N THR A 128 14.90 -11.65 -11.86
CA THR A 128 15.67 -12.81 -11.35
C THR A 128 15.48 -12.97 -9.85
N ALA A 129 15.65 -11.89 -9.08
CA ALA A 129 15.36 -11.89 -7.65
C ALA A 129 13.91 -12.30 -7.34
N LYS A 130 12.93 -11.81 -8.13
CA LYS A 130 11.52 -12.20 -8.02
C LYS A 130 11.32 -13.71 -8.18
N ARG A 131 11.96 -14.33 -9.18
CA ARG A 131 11.85 -15.80 -9.39
C ARG A 131 12.48 -16.58 -8.25
N ALA A 132 13.64 -16.15 -7.76
CA ALA A 132 14.31 -16.76 -6.61
C ALA A 132 13.48 -16.65 -5.32
N CYS A 133 12.77 -15.54 -5.13
CA CYS A 133 11.80 -15.37 -4.03
C CYS A 133 10.60 -16.31 -4.20
N ALA A 134 10.03 -16.39 -5.41
CA ALA A 134 8.87 -17.24 -5.69
C ALA A 134 9.18 -18.73 -5.45
N ALA A 135 10.39 -19.18 -5.81
CA ALA A 135 10.86 -20.54 -5.53
C ALA A 135 10.95 -20.85 -4.03
N ARG A 136 11.04 -19.83 -3.18
CA ARG A 136 11.06 -19.92 -1.71
C ARG A 136 9.72 -19.58 -1.06
N GLY A 137 8.64 -19.50 -1.85
CA GLY A 137 7.30 -19.22 -1.35
C GLY A 137 6.99 -17.73 -1.12
N LEU A 138 7.90 -16.81 -1.48
CA LEU A 138 7.67 -15.37 -1.35
C LEU A 138 7.25 -14.76 -2.70
N LEU A 139 6.00 -14.32 -2.79
CA LEU A 139 5.46 -13.69 -3.99
C LEU A 139 5.69 -12.17 -3.98
N LEU A 140 6.56 -11.71 -4.86
CA LEU A 140 6.83 -10.29 -5.10
C LEU A 140 6.38 -9.87 -6.50
N LEU A 141 6.06 -8.58 -6.65
CA LEU A 141 5.73 -7.99 -7.94
C LEU A 141 6.83 -7.02 -8.34
N ASN A 142 7.22 -7.06 -9.61
CA ASN A 142 8.02 -5.98 -10.20
C ASN A 142 7.13 -4.76 -10.48
N CYS A 143 7.71 -3.58 -10.36
CA CYS A 143 7.09 -2.32 -10.79
C CYS A 143 8.16 -1.37 -11.33
N SER A 144 7.73 -0.29 -11.97
CA SER A 144 8.61 0.73 -12.57
C SER A 144 9.29 0.31 -13.88
N VAL A 145 9.90 1.30 -14.52
CA VAL A 145 10.86 1.18 -15.63
C VAL A 145 12.26 0.76 -15.15
N TYR A 146 12.49 0.82 -13.83
CA TYR A 146 13.73 0.40 -13.16
C TYR A 146 13.56 -1.00 -12.54
N GLU A 147 14.66 -1.57 -12.06
CA GLU A 147 14.69 -2.87 -11.38
C GLU A 147 14.12 -2.78 -9.95
N THR A 148 12.83 -2.46 -9.83
CA THR A 148 12.15 -2.26 -8.54
C THR A 148 11.21 -3.43 -8.20
N LEU A 149 11.36 -3.95 -6.99
CA LEU A 149 10.44 -4.91 -6.38
C LEU A 149 9.48 -4.21 -5.43
N ARG A 150 8.21 -4.58 -5.51
CA ARG A 150 7.10 -3.97 -4.78
C ARG A 150 6.62 -4.89 -3.66
N PHE A 151 6.72 -4.39 -2.43
CA PHE A 151 6.27 -5.06 -1.22
C PHE A 151 4.92 -4.46 -0.80
N ILE A 152 3.87 -5.27 -0.92
CA ILE A 152 2.51 -4.90 -0.47
C ILE A 152 1.85 -6.06 0.27
N PRO A 153 2.36 -6.43 1.46
CA PRO A 153 1.74 -7.48 2.26
C PRO A 153 0.32 -7.07 2.69
N PRO A 154 -0.51 -8.03 3.13
CA PRO A 154 -1.76 -7.70 3.79
C PRO A 154 -1.48 -6.79 5.00
N LEU A 155 -2.38 -5.86 5.28
CA LEU A 155 -2.23 -4.95 6.42
C LEU A 155 -2.53 -5.62 7.77
N THR A 156 -2.86 -6.91 7.75
CA THR A 156 -2.97 -7.80 8.91
C THR A 156 -1.71 -8.61 9.14
N VAL A 157 -0.67 -8.43 8.32
CA VAL A 157 0.60 -9.16 8.47
C VAL A 157 1.21 -8.91 9.85
N ALA A 158 1.59 -9.98 10.53
CA ALA A 158 2.26 -9.90 11.82
C ALA A 158 3.71 -9.44 11.62
N PRO A 159 4.32 -8.75 12.60
CA PRO A 159 5.72 -8.37 12.54
C PRO A 159 6.67 -9.55 12.28
N ALA A 160 6.39 -10.71 12.87
CA ALA A 160 7.20 -11.92 12.66
C ALA A 160 7.15 -12.43 11.21
N GLU A 161 5.98 -12.39 10.56
CA GLU A 161 5.82 -12.77 9.15
C GLU A 161 6.55 -11.79 8.22
N VAL A 162 6.63 -10.51 8.61
CA VAL A 162 7.43 -9.50 7.88
C VAL A 162 8.92 -9.84 7.96
N ASP A 163 9.40 -10.23 9.14
CA ASP A 163 10.80 -10.57 9.36
C ASP A 163 11.17 -11.83 8.57
N GLU A 164 10.36 -12.88 8.66
CA GLU A 164 10.51 -14.11 7.86
C GLU A 164 10.54 -13.82 6.36
N ALA A 165 9.61 -13.01 5.86
CA ALA A 165 9.60 -12.62 4.45
C ALA A 165 10.87 -11.87 4.04
N CYS A 166 11.41 -11.02 4.91
CA CYS A 166 12.65 -10.29 4.65
C CYS A 166 13.88 -11.20 4.69
N GLU A 167 13.90 -12.23 5.55
CA GLU A 167 14.95 -13.25 5.56
C GLU A 167 14.93 -14.09 4.28
N VAL A 168 13.75 -14.52 3.83
CA VAL A 168 13.58 -15.24 2.55
C VAL A 168 14.05 -14.38 1.38
N PHE A 169 13.68 -13.10 1.38
CA PHE A 169 14.11 -12.14 0.36
C PHE A 169 15.63 -11.97 0.36
N ASP A 170 16.24 -11.81 1.54
CA ASP A 170 17.68 -11.65 1.68
C ASP A 170 18.45 -12.88 1.19
N ALA A 171 17.98 -14.09 1.53
CA ALA A 171 18.56 -15.33 1.04
C ALA A 171 18.42 -15.48 -0.48
N ALA A 172 17.27 -15.09 -1.05
CA ALA A 172 17.07 -15.08 -2.50
C ALA A 172 17.99 -14.08 -3.20
N LEU A 173 18.20 -12.89 -2.62
CA LEU A 173 19.17 -11.93 -3.13
C LEU A 173 20.60 -12.47 -3.05
N ALA A 174 20.97 -13.16 -1.96
CA ALA A 174 22.29 -13.76 -1.82
C ALA A 174 22.64 -14.72 -2.96
N GLU A 175 21.68 -15.54 -3.37
CA GLU A 175 21.86 -16.53 -4.43
C GLU A 175 22.09 -15.87 -5.79
N VAL A 176 21.32 -14.81 -6.09
CA VAL A 176 21.29 -14.22 -7.45
C VAL A 176 22.35 -13.14 -7.67
N VAL A 177 22.95 -12.64 -6.60
CA VAL A 177 23.97 -11.57 -6.61
C VAL A 177 25.39 -12.11 -6.43
N ALA A 178 25.54 -13.40 -6.08
CA ALA A 178 26.82 -14.08 -5.93
C ALA A 178 27.60 -14.21 -7.25
#